data_AF-A0A5S3VS64-F1
#
_entry.id   AF-A0A5S3VS64-F1
#
_cell.length_a   1.000
_cell.length_b   1.000
_cell.length_c   1.000
_cell.angle_alpha   90.00
_cell.angle_beta   90.00
_cell.angle_gamma   90.00
#
_symmetry.space_group_name_H-M   'P 1'
#
loop_
_entity.id
_entity.type
_entity.pdbx_description
1 polymer ?
#
loop_
_entity_poly.entity_id
_entity_poly.type
_entity_poly.pdbx_seq_one_letter_code
_entity_poly.pdbx_strand_id
1 'polypeptide(L)' 'MNNVEQHLLADSQLTREQLEQTLSYIHQHQVDYADLYFQSCYNETWVLEDGIVKDGSYNI' A
#
# COMPACT_ATOMS: atom_id res chain seq x y z
N MET A 1 14.26 8.29 -6.25
CA MET A 1 13.02 7.52 -6.03
C MET A 1 11.85 8.33 -6.53
N ASN A 2 10.87 7.69 -7.16
CA ASN A 2 9.60 8.38 -7.47
C ASN A 2 8.72 8.42 -6.20
N ASN A 3 7.72 9.31 -6.18
CA ASN A 3 6.87 9.49 -4.99
C ASN A 3 6.09 8.21 -4.60
N VAL A 4 5.75 7.34 -5.55
CA VAL A 4 5.04 6.08 -5.29
C VAL A 4 5.94 5.10 -4.52
N GLU A 5 7.19 4.95 -4.95
CA GLU A 5 8.18 4.09 -4.27
C GLU A 5 8.46 4.58 -2.85
N GLN A 6 8.50 5.90 -2.65
CA GLN A 6 8.69 6.48 -1.32
C GLN A 6 7.50 6.19 -0.39
N HIS A 7 6.27 6.39 -0.86
CA HIS A 7 5.07 6.19 -0.03
C HIS A 7 4.74 4.72 0.24
N LEU A 8 4.95 3.83 -0.74
CA LEU A 8 4.62 2.42 -0.57
C LEU A 8 5.73 1.63 0.13
N LEU A 9 6.99 2.03 -0.04
CA LEU A 9 8.13 1.27 0.49
C LEU A 9 8.83 2.03 1.62
N ALA A 10 9.38 3.21 1.33
CA ALA A 10 10.24 3.92 2.27
C ALA A 10 9.52 4.36 3.55
N ASP A 11 8.28 4.84 3.43
CA ASP A 11 7.44 5.22 4.58
C ASP A 11 7.09 4.00 5.46
N SER A 12 7.10 2.79 4.88
CA SER A 12 6.93 1.51 5.59
C SER A 12 8.27 0.86 5.99
N GLN A 13 9.39 1.58 5.88
CA GLN A 13 10.75 1.11 6.14
C GLN A 13 11.18 -0.09 5.27
N LEU A 14 10.54 -0.27 4.11
CA LEU A 14 10.89 -1.29 3.14
C LEU A 14 11.94 -0.76 2.18
N THR A 15 12.98 -1.56 1.95
CA THR A 15 14.03 -1.28 0.97
C THR A 15 13.92 -2.22 -0.22
N ARG A 16 14.51 -1.81 -1.35
CA ARG A 16 14.59 -2.64 -2.55
C ARG A 16 15.35 -3.94 -2.31
N GLU A 17 16.38 -3.90 -1.48
CA GLU A 17 17.16 -5.08 -1.09
C GLU A 17 16.28 -6.11 -0.34
N GLN A 18 15.41 -5.65 0.56
CA GLN A 18 14.48 -6.55 1.27
C GLN A 18 13.47 -7.20 0.32
N LEU A 19 13.00 -6.47 -0.68
CA LEU A 19 12.11 -7.00 -1.72
C LEU A 19 12.81 -8.07 -2.56
N GLU A 20 14.05 -7.80 -2.97
CA GLU A 20 14.88 -8.75 -3.74
C GLU A 20 15.17 -10.03 -2.94
N GLN A 21 15.51 -9.89 -1.65
CA GLN A 21 15.70 -11.03 -0.75
C GLN A 21 14.42 -11.86 -0.59
N THR A 22 13.27 -11.20 -0.46
CA THR A 22 11.97 -11.85 -0.32
C THR A 22 11.60 -12.65 -1.58
N LEU A 23 11.70 -12.03 -2.76
CA LEU A 23 11.46 -12.71 -4.03
C LEU A 23 12.43 -13.87 -4.25
N SER A 24 13.71 -13.68 -3.92
CA SER A 24 14.73 -14.74 -4.01
C SER A 24 14.39 -15.93 -3.11
N TYR A 25 13.90 -15.68 -1.90
CA TYR A 25 13.45 -16.73 -0.98
C TYR A 25 12.24 -17.49 -1.52
N ILE A 26 11.25 -16.78 -2.08
CA ILE A 26 10.07 -17.41 -2.70
C ILE A 26 10.50 -18.32 -3.86
N HIS A 27 11.39 -17.85 -4.73
CA HIS A 27 11.88 -18.61 -5.88
C HIS A 27 12.66 -19.89 -5.51
N GLN A 28 13.20 -20.02 -4.30
CA GLN A 28 13.85 -21.27 -3.83
C GLN A 28 12.90 -22.47 -3.83
N HIS A 29 11.58 -22.24 -3.80
CA HIS A 29 10.56 -23.28 -3.73
C HIS A 29 10.10 -23.81 -5.09
N GLN A 30 10.87 -23.58 -6.18
CA GLN A 30 10.53 -23.98 -7.55
C GLN A 30 9.16 -23.48 -8.02
N VAL A 31 8.82 -22.24 -7.66
CA VAL A 31 7.62 -21.58 -8.18
C VAL A 31 7.90 -21.04 -9.59
N ASP A 32 6.93 -21.17 -10.49
CA ASP A 32 7.04 -20.67 -11.87
C ASP A 32 7.00 -19.14 -11.94
N TYR A 33 6.31 -18.49 -10.98
CA TYR A 33 6.17 -17.04 -10.93
C TYR A 33 5.83 -16.56 -9.51
N ALA A 34 6.35 -15.38 -9.15
CA ALA A 34 5.98 -14.64 -7.97
C ALA A 34 6.15 -13.13 -8.20
N ASP A 35 5.24 -12.34 -7.64
CA ASP A 35 5.32 -10.89 -7.58
C ASP A 35 4.95 -10.37 -6.19
N LEU A 36 5.23 -9.09 -5.95
CA LEU A 36 4.88 -8.40 -4.72
C LEU A 36 3.96 -7.24 -5.07
N TYR A 37 2.77 -7.22 -4.48
CA TYR A 37 1.77 -6.18 -4.67
C TYR A 37 1.70 -5.28 -3.45
N PHE A 38 1.81 -3.97 -3.67
CA PHE A 38 1.72 -2.94 -2.62
C PHE A 38 0.56 -2.01 -2.93
N GLN A 39 -0.27 -1.74 -1.91
CA GLN A 39 -1.42 -0.85 -2.03
C GLN A 39 -1.47 0.07 -0.82
N SER A 40 -1.71 1.35 -1.08
CA SER A 40 -2.10 2.34 -0.07
C SER A 40 -3.41 2.95 -0.53
N CYS A 41 -4.37 3.10 0.39
CA CYS A 41 -5.71 3.58 0.09
C CYS A 41 -6.16 4.53 1.20
N TYR A 42 -6.60 5.73 0.83
CA TYR A 42 -7.19 6.71 1.74
C TYR A 42 -8.63 6.92 1.31
N ASN A 43 -9.58 6.63 2.21
CA ASN A 43 -11.01 6.80 1.92
C ASN A 43 -11.61 7.84 2.85
N GLU A 44 -12.16 8.89 2.25
CA GLU A 44 -12.89 9.93 2.93
C GLU A 44 -14.32 10.00 2.38
N THR A 45 -15.31 10.08 3.26
CA THR A 45 -16.72 10.20 2.87
C THR A 45 -17.41 11.21 3.76
N TRP A 46 -18.11 12.15 3.11
CA TRP A 46 -18.88 13.20 3.74
C TRP A 46 -20.34 13.03 3.36
N VAL A 47 -21.24 12.97 4.36
CA VAL A 47 -22.68 12.91 4.12
C VAL A 47 -23.32 14.23 4.55
N LEU A 48 -23.99 14.89 3.61
CA LEU A 48 -24.72 16.14 3.84
C LEU A 48 -26.23 15.88 3.83
N GLU A 49 -26.94 16.34 4.86
CA GLU A 49 -28.40 16.30 4.95
C GLU A 49 -28.88 17.61 5.58
N ASP A 50 -29.97 18.19 5.06
CA ASP A 50 -30.54 19.47 5.52
C ASP A 50 -29.55 20.66 5.60
N GLY A 51 -28.51 20.66 4.75
CA GLY A 51 -27.51 21.73 4.70
C GLY A 51 -26.43 21.66 5.78
N ILE A 52 -26.39 20.59 6.58
CA ILE A 52 -25.36 20.32 7.59
C ILE A 52 -24.67 18.97 7.33
N VAL A 53 -23.40 18.84 7.73
CA VAL A 53 -22.69 17.55 7.71
C VAL A 53 -23.29 16.68 8.81
N LYS A 54 -23.90 15.55 8.43
CA LYS A 54 -24.60 14.66 9.35
C LYS A 54 -23.70 13.55 9.89
N ASP A 55 -22.76 13.07 9.08
CA ASP A 55 -21.77 12.06 9.47
C ASP A 55 -20.48 12.21 8.64
N GLY A 56 -19.35 11.85 9.23
CA GLY A 56 -18.03 11.89 8.62
C GLY A 56 -17.24 10.64 9.00
N SER A 57 -16.87 9.84 8.00
CA SER A 57 -16.05 8.64 8.21
C SER A 57 -14.69 8.81 7.52
N TYR A 58 -13.62 8.61 8.28
CA TYR A 58 -12.25 8.67 7.79
C TYR A 58 -11.55 7.32 8.05
N ASN A 59 -11.10 6.67 6.98
CA ASN A 59 -10.38 5.40 7.05
C ASN A 59 -8.98 5.56 6.43
N ILE A 60 -7.95 5.26 7.23
CA ILE A 60 -6.53 5.21 6.84
C ILE A 60 -6.06 3.76 6.87
#